data_AF-A0A1Q6RQE0-F1
#
_entry.id   AF-A0A1Q6RQE0-F1
#
_cell.length_a   1.000
_cell.length_b   1.000
_cell.length_c   1.000
_cell.angle_alpha   90.00
_cell.angle_beta   90.00
_cell.angle_gamma   90.00
#
_symmetry.space_group_name_H-M   'P 1'
#
loop_
_entity.id
_entity.type
_entity.pdbx_description
1 polymer ?
#
loop_
_entity_poly.entity_id
_entity_poly.type
_entity_poly.pdbx_seq_one_letter_code
_entity_poly.pdbx_strand_id
1 'polypeptide(L)'
;MYSQAEHDKAIFYFDVFRDMCCDIDIQEDADCLVLGNEEEKCSYKLSDVNKVFPQVKTLYIGPNVMDIVIRNAMFPNVKKVISDNPMFASGNMLVKHHVLLNAFYQTDDAVIDLKDVFLIKAFAFNGCRAKKFINTADIKVCSEKAFADSALLKDNPQPIITAGSILVKIAEDADEIKIPEYITMVMPDIRFRNIRKLCLPDLTHPVTTTVRMDDAPPVIAFKNSCELHDFCMTFKTCKEFEIIGDGAYKSVDGIIYSADMSILVKCPAGREGKIVIPDGVVEIAPGAFSNSCIQEVVFPDSLRKLGMSAFSFCKRLERVDFGRGLKEIGDYDNNNCFRGCSKITSLDIPEQVTFISPFAFQKCQQLKTLILHEGIECIEDSAFADSKIETVEFPASLKCIGTYAFLDTSQVVLNSIPAGLVSSISYNNVINTCTTKHYTELIFKSDDFHAFLPKSISWNPFEEYDSNPGKVKDTALCRLANEPSYEYDTAFAEYRYNKNQKIKEYLKKNSKEIIQWLIDLSDEKRLIYFLQSGLVDKNDVGQIVDEILNSNLENKSVIAAYALNGQKTEQKEENIAFAL
;
A
#
# COMPACT_ATOMS: atom_id res chain seq x y z
N MET A 1 37.13 -6.85 -35.19
CA MET A 1 37.73 -6.67 -36.53
C MET A 1 36.88 -5.61 -37.20
N TYR A 2 37.48 -4.56 -37.74
CA TYR A 2 36.73 -3.49 -38.40
C TYR A 2 36.89 -3.63 -39.92
N SER A 3 35.80 -3.55 -40.67
CA SER A 3 35.84 -3.33 -42.12
C SER A 3 35.74 -1.83 -42.40
N GLN A 4 36.31 -1.40 -43.52
CA GLN A 4 36.27 0.00 -43.97
C GLN A 4 35.45 0.09 -45.25
N ALA A 5 34.61 1.11 -45.33
CA ALA A 5 33.94 1.50 -46.56
C ALA A 5 34.22 2.98 -46.81
N GLU A 6 34.70 3.31 -48.02
CA GLU A 6 34.91 4.69 -48.45
C GLU A 6 33.79 5.09 -49.40
N HIS A 7 33.13 6.20 -49.09
CA HIS A 7 32.06 6.75 -49.92
C HIS A 7 31.99 8.27 -49.76
N ASP A 8 31.94 8.97 -50.90
CA ASP A 8 31.78 10.43 -50.98
C ASP A 8 32.55 11.23 -49.92
N LYS A 9 33.89 11.15 -49.99
CA LYS A 9 34.83 11.86 -49.11
C LYS A 9 34.75 11.49 -47.62
N ALA A 10 34.11 10.39 -47.27
CA ALA A 10 34.09 9.85 -45.91
C ALA A 10 34.56 8.38 -45.88
N ILE A 11 35.24 8.00 -44.80
CA ILE A 11 35.65 6.64 -44.48
C ILE A 11 34.85 6.19 -43.27
N PHE A 12 34.12 5.09 -43.41
CA PHE A 12 33.28 4.51 -42.37
C PHE A 12 33.90 3.22 -41.86
N TYR A 13 33.96 3.07 -40.53
CA TYR A 13 34.51 1.89 -39.87
C TYR A 13 33.38 1.05 -39.28
N PHE A 14 33.17 -0.14 -39.82
CA PHE A 14 32.10 -1.06 -39.45
C PHE A 14 32.61 -2.16 -38.54
N ASP A 15 31.93 -2.39 -37.42
CA ASP A 15 32.16 -3.57 -36.58
C ASP A 15 31.58 -4.80 -37.27
N VAL A 16 32.47 -5.69 -37.73
CA VAL A 16 32.12 -6.90 -38.50
C VAL A 16 31.17 -7.83 -37.74
N PHE A 17 31.17 -7.83 -36.41
CA PHE A 17 30.29 -8.70 -35.62
C PHE A 17 28.91 -8.09 -35.37
N ARG A 18 28.80 -6.76 -35.44
CA ARG A 18 27.58 -6.02 -35.10
C ARG A 18 26.88 -5.43 -36.31
N ASP A 19 27.52 -5.48 -37.47
CA ASP A 19 27.02 -4.95 -38.74
C ASP A 19 26.56 -3.48 -38.62
N MET A 20 27.39 -2.68 -37.94
CA MET A 20 27.12 -1.26 -37.69
C MET A 20 28.39 -0.42 -37.79
N CYS A 21 28.25 0.76 -38.37
CA CYS A 21 29.29 1.77 -38.40
C CYS A 21 29.45 2.37 -36.99
N CYS A 22 30.66 2.36 -36.48
CA CYS A 22 30.98 2.73 -35.10
C CYS A 22 32.08 3.81 -34.99
N ASP A 23 32.77 4.12 -36.09
CA ASP A 23 33.66 5.27 -36.22
C ASP A 23 33.61 5.80 -37.67
N ILE A 24 34.05 7.04 -37.86
CA ILE A 24 34.03 7.74 -39.14
C ILE A 24 35.20 8.73 -39.23
N ASP A 25 35.75 8.91 -40.43
CA ASP A 25 36.62 10.03 -40.78
C ASP A 25 36.08 10.73 -42.04
N ILE A 26 36.16 12.06 -42.08
CA ILE A 26 35.59 12.87 -43.16
C ILE A 26 36.67 13.85 -43.64
N GLN A 27 36.84 13.97 -44.96
CA GLN A 27 37.78 14.93 -45.54
C GLN A 27 37.41 16.39 -45.19
N GLU A 28 38.42 17.26 -45.14
CA GLU A 28 38.26 18.66 -44.68
C GLU A 28 37.38 19.52 -45.60
N ASP A 29 37.29 19.17 -46.89
CA ASP A 29 36.55 19.90 -47.92
C ASP A 29 35.15 19.32 -48.20
N ALA A 30 34.71 18.32 -47.42
CA ALA A 30 33.39 17.70 -47.57
C ALA A 30 32.31 18.53 -46.84
N ASP A 31 31.48 19.25 -47.58
CA ASP A 31 30.35 20.02 -47.03
C ASP A 31 29.04 19.23 -46.94
N CYS A 32 28.98 18.06 -47.57
CA CYS A 32 27.88 17.11 -47.53
C CYS A 32 28.41 15.74 -47.06
N LEU A 33 27.71 15.12 -46.11
CA LEU A 33 27.98 13.74 -45.69
C LEU A 33 26.88 12.83 -46.21
N VAL A 34 27.24 11.81 -46.97
CA VAL A 34 26.32 10.77 -47.47
C VAL A 34 26.36 9.56 -46.53
N LEU A 35 25.23 9.25 -45.91
CA LEU A 35 25.01 8.02 -45.16
C LEU A 35 24.26 7.01 -46.03
N GLY A 36 24.80 5.80 -46.13
CA GLY A 36 24.29 4.70 -46.93
C GLY A 36 24.93 4.61 -48.31
N ASN A 37 25.01 3.38 -48.82
CA ASN A 37 25.33 3.08 -50.21
C ASN A 37 24.10 2.42 -50.87
N GLU A 38 24.09 2.31 -52.21
CA GLU A 38 22.94 1.77 -52.95
C GLU A 38 22.75 0.24 -52.81
N GLU A 39 23.67 -0.46 -52.13
CA GLU A 39 23.78 -1.92 -52.22
C GLU A 39 23.34 -2.67 -50.95
N GLU A 40 23.70 -2.21 -49.75
CA GLU A 40 23.47 -2.98 -48.50
C GLU A 40 22.84 -2.16 -47.36
N LYS A 41 22.09 -2.85 -46.50
CA LYS A 41 21.49 -2.25 -45.31
C LYS A 41 22.58 -1.87 -44.31
N CYS A 42 22.53 -0.64 -43.80
CA CYS A 42 23.56 -0.12 -42.91
C CYS A 42 22.97 0.66 -41.74
N SER A 43 23.61 0.55 -40.57
CA SER A 43 23.27 1.31 -39.36
C SER A 43 24.47 2.09 -38.86
N TYR A 44 24.25 3.32 -38.42
CA TYR A 44 25.29 4.23 -37.94
C TYR A 44 25.13 4.48 -36.45
N LYS A 45 26.01 3.91 -35.62
CA LYS A 45 26.01 4.08 -34.17
C LYS A 45 27.28 4.79 -33.73
N LEU A 46 27.27 6.10 -33.89
CA LEU A 46 28.40 6.99 -33.64
C LEU A 46 28.26 7.77 -32.32
N SER A 47 27.37 7.33 -31.42
CA SER A 47 27.13 7.99 -30.14
C SER A 47 28.39 8.11 -29.27
N ASP A 48 29.32 7.18 -29.40
CA ASP A 48 30.54 7.11 -28.58
C ASP A 48 31.74 7.82 -29.25
N VAL A 49 31.56 8.34 -30.47
CA VAL A 49 32.64 8.96 -31.26
C VAL A 49 32.82 10.43 -30.88
N ASN A 50 34.04 10.78 -30.47
CA ASN A 50 34.43 12.12 -30.02
C ASN A 50 34.90 13.11 -31.10
N LYS A 51 34.87 12.69 -32.36
CA LYS A 51 35.22 13.53 -33.51
C LYS A 51 34.12 14.57 -33.79
N VAL A 52 34.51 15.74 -34.30
CA VAL A 52 33.63 16.86 -34.64
C VAL A 52 33.95 17.34 -36.04
N PHE A 53 32.93 17.45 -36.89
CA PHE A 53 33.05 17.78 -38.31
C PHE A 53 32.29 19.07 -38.63
N PRO A 54 32.87 20.25 -38.33
CA PRO A 54 32.20 21.54 -38.52
C PRO A 54 32.07 21.94 -39.99
N GLN A 55 32.81 21.30 -40.91
CA GLN A 55 32.72 21.56 -42.34
C GLN A 55 31.39 21.06 -42.94
N VAL A 56 30.80 20.02 -42.37
CA VAL A 56 29.59 19.37 -42.88
C VAL A 56 28.37 20.25 -42.60
N LYS A 57 27.64 20.60 -43.67
CA LYS A 57 26.44 21.45 -43.67
C LYS A 57 25.18 20.71 -44.07
N THR A 58 25.33 19.64 -44.85
CA THR A 58 24.22 18.81 -45.35
C THR A 58 24.46 17.35 -44.98
N LEU A 59 23.42 16.68 -44.50
CA LEU A 59 23.39 15.23 -44.33
C LEU A 59 22.47 14.65 -45.39
N TYR A 60 22.97 13.71 -46.18
CA TYR A 60 22.16 12.94 -47.13
C TYR A 60 21.98 11.51 -46.60
N ILE A 61 20.75 10.99 -46.64
CA ILE A 61 20.38 9.67 -46.12
C ILE A 61 19.87 8.81 -47.28
N GLY A 62 20.64 7.78 -47.61
CA GLY A 62 20.31 6.82 -48.66
C GLY A 62 19.20 5.83 -48.26
N PRO A 63 18.58 5.16 -49.25
CA PRO A 63 17.39 4.33 -49.06
C PRO A 63 17.62 3.10 -48.18
N ASN A 64 18.87 2.62 -48.08
CA ASN A 64 19.23 1.42 -47.33
C ASN A 64 19.61 1.68 -45.86
N VAL A 65 19.61 2.94 -45.42
CA VAL A 65 19.96 3.29 -44.02
C VAL A 65 18.86 2.82 -43.07
N MET A 66 19.23 1.96 -42.13
CA MET A 66 18.30 1.37 -41.17
C MET A 66 18.20 2.17 -39.89
N ASP A 67 19.32 2.68 -39.37
CA ASP A 67 19.33 3.48 -38.13
C ASP A 67 20.49 4.48 -38.10
N ILE A 68 20.26 5.61 -37.41
CA ILE A 68 21.26 6.67 -37.22
C ILE A 68 21.22 7.10 -35.76
N VAL A 69 22.34 6.94 -35.06
CA VAL A 69 22.54 7.39 -33.69
C VAL A 69 23.83 8.18 -33.66
N ILE A 70 23.71 9.51 -33.71
CA ILE A 70 24.83 10.45 -33.75
C ILE A 70 24.63 11.52 -32.67
N ARG A 71 25.71 12.05 -32.11
CA ARG A 71 25.63 13.20 -31.20
C ARG A 71 25.46 14.49 -32.00
N ASN A 72 24.62 15.41 -31.53
CA ASN A 72 24.49 16.73 -32.19
C ASN A 72 25.84 17.45 -32.34
N ALA A 73 26.69 17.38 -31.30
CA ALA A 73 28.00 18.02 -31.29
C ALA A 73 28.96 17.50 -32.39
N MET A 74 28.71 16.31 -32.94
CA MET A 74 29.52 15.75 -34.03
C MET A 74 29.39 16.57 -35.32
N PHE A 75 28.22 17.16 -35.55
CA PHE A 75 27.88 17.90 -36.77
C PHE A 75 27.28 19.28 -36.43
N PRO A 76 28.08 20.19 -35.84
CA PRO A 76 27.58 21.43 -35.26
C PRO A 76 27.14 22.46 -36.29
N ASN A 77 27.34 22.24 -37.60
CA ASN A 77 26.96 23.19 -38.65
C ASN A 77 25.99 22.61 -39.67
N VAL A 78 25.42 21.42 -39.41
CA VAL A 78 24.39 20.84 -40.29
C VAL A 78 23.13 21.69 -40.22
N LYS A 79 22.64 22.09 -41.40
CA LYS A 79 21.44 22.91 -41.57
C LYS A 79 20.35 22.21 -42.37
N LYS A 80 20.70 21.13 -43.07
CA LYS A 80 19.80 20.44 -43.98
C LYS A 80 20.03 18.94 -43.94
N VAL A 81 18.93 18.19 -43.89
CA VAL A 81 18.86 16.74 -44.10
C VAL A 81 18.10 16.51 -45.40
N ILE A 82 18.67 15.71 -46.29
CA ILE A 82 18.03 15.23 -47.51
C ILE A 82 17.94 13.71 -47.37
N SER A 83 16.78 13.13 -47.66
CA SER A 83 16.55 11.70 -47.50
C SER A 83 15.76 11.15 -48.66
N ASP A 84 16.31 10.10 -49.29
CA ASP A 84 15.58 9.23 -50.22
C ASP A 84 15.02 7.99 -49.51
N ASN A 85 15.23 7.91 -48.19
CA ASN A 85 14.71 6.87 -47.34
C ASN A 85 13.33 7.26 -46.80
N PRO A 86 12.27 6.47 -47.05
CA PRO A 86 10.91 6.80 -46.59
C PRO A 86 10.76 6.81 -45.06
N MET A 87 11.71 6.21 -44.34
CA MET A 87 11.74 6.26 -42.87
C MET A 87 12.32 7.57 -42.33
N PHE A 88 12.96 8.41 -43.13
CA PHE A 88 13.58 9.66 -42.65
C PHE A 88 13.04 10.86 -43.40
N ALA A 89 12.70 11.92 -42.67
CA ALA A 89 12.18 13.14 -43.28
C ALA A 89 13.31 14.01 -43.83
N SER A 90 13.11 14.56 -45.04
CA SER A 90 13.92 15.68 -45.52
C SER A 90 13.51 16.97 -44.79
N GLY A 91 14.47 17.81 -44.41
CA GLY A 91 14.20 19.02 -43.65
C GLY A 91 15.45 19.65 -43.06
N ASN A 92 15.31 20.33 -41.92
CA ASN A 92 16.41 20.94 -41.17
C ASN A 92 16.77 20.16 -39.90
N MET A 93 16.11 19.02 -39.64
CA MET A 93 16.31 18.16 -38.48
C MET A 93 16.42 16.70 -38.94
N LEU A 94 17.06 15.87 -38.12
CA LEU A 94 17.08 14.43 -38.30
C LEU A 94 15.88 13.80 -37.61
N VAL A 95 14.87 13.45 -38.40
CA VAL A 95 13.64 12.80 -37.93
C VAL A 95 13.48 11.46 -38.62
N LYS A 96 13.30 10.40 -37.83
CA LYS A 96 13.05 9.03 -38.31
C LYS A 96 11.63 8.62 -37.95
N HIS A 97 10.79 8.38 -38.94
CA HIS A 97 9.33 8.24 -38.84
C HIS A 97 8.77 9.49 -38.13
N HIS A 98 8.40 9.35 -36.85
CA HIS A 98 7.89 10.42 -36.00
C HIS A 98 8.80 10.67 -34.79
N VAL A 99 10.06 10.24 -34.87
CA VAL A 99 11.05 10.33 -33.79
C VAL A 99 12.10 11.38 -34.14
N LEU A 100 12.13 12.46 -33.36
CA LEU A 100 13.19 13.45 -33.46
C LEU A 100 14.47 12.90 -32.82
N LEU A 101 15.50 12.76 -33.63
CA LEU A 101 16.82 12.31 -33.22
C LEU A 101 17.74 13.51 -32.93
N ASN A 102 17.82 14.47 -33.86
CA ASN A 102 18.73 15.62 -33.76
C ASN A 102 18.10 16.87 -34.40
N ALA A 103 18.04 17.98 -33.68
CA ALA A 103 17.60 19.28 -34.22
C ALA A 103 18.73 20.10 -34.87
N PHE A 104 19.99 19.67 -34.67
CA PHE A 104 21.22 20.37 -35.07
C PHE A 104 21.30 21.83 -34.59
N TYR A 105 22.32 22.56 -35.03
CA TYR A 105 22.62 23.92 -34.61
C TYR A 105 21.73 24.95 -35.33
N GLN A 106 20.45 24.96 -34.96
CA GLN A 106 19.51 26.00 -35.37
C GLN A 106 19.90 27.34 -34.74
N THR A 107 19.64 28.44 -35.44
CA THR A 107 19.94 29.81 -34.98
C THR A 107 18.97 30.28 -33.91
N ASP A 108 19.29 31.38 -33.22
CA ASP A 108 18.44 31.95 -32.16
C ASP A 108 17.03 32.33 -32.69
N ASP A 109 16.95 32.81 -33.94
CA ASP A 109 15.70 33.22 -34.60
C ASP A 109 14.91 32.05 -35.20
N ALA A 110 15.49 30.85 -35.26
CA ALA A 110 14.82 29.70 -35.84
C ALA A 110 13.60 29.29 -35.01
N VAL A 111 12.56 28.84 -35.72
CA VAL A 111 11.37 28.24 -35.13
C VAL A 111 11.45 26.73 -35.36
N ILE A 112 11.50 25.97 -34.27
CA ILE A 112 11.41 24.53 -34.32
C ILE A 112 9.95 24.14 -34.54
N ASP A 113 9.66 23.61 -35.71
CA ASP A 113 8.36 23.02 -36.01
C ASP A 113 8.40 21.51 -35.73
N LEU A 114 7.63 21.07 -34.73
CA LEU A 114 7.52 19.66 -34.35
C LEU A 114 6.31 18.95 -34.96
N LYS A 115 5.74 19.50 -36.03
CA LYS A 115 4.70 18.83 -36.79
C LYS A 115 5.14 17.41 -37.18
N ASP A 116 4.22 16.45 -37.01
CA ASP A 116 4.42 15.03 -37.28
C ASP A 116 5.53 14.35 -36.43
N VAL A 117 6.01 15.00 -35.36
CA VAL A 117 6.87 14.37 -34.35
C VAL A 117 6.01 13.92 -33.17
N PHE A 118 6.21 12.68 -32.72
CA PHE A 118 5.53 12.11 -31.55
C PHE A 118 6.49 11.75 -30.42
N LEU A 119 7.77 11.54 -30.72
CA LEU A 119 8.79 11.18 -29.74
C LEU A 119 10.05 12.02 -29.90
N ILE A 120 10.58 12.53 -28.78
CA ILE A 120 11.87 13.26 -28.75
C ILE A 120 12.90 12.41 -27.99
N LYS A 121 14.03 12.12 -28.63
CA LYS A 121 15.14 11.37 -28.01
C LYS A 121 15.99 12.23 -27.08
N ALA A 122 16.73 11.56 -26.19
CA ALA A 122 17.70 12.21 -25.32
C ALA A 122 18.70 13.00 -26.16
N PHE A 123 19.08 14.19 -25.71
CA PHE A 123 20.02 15.10 -26.38
C PHE A 123 19.61 15.59 -27.78
N ALA A 124 18.35 15.40 -28.20
CA ALA A 124 17.88 15.85 -29.52
C ALA A 124 18.10 17.34 -29.77
N PHE A 125 18.04 18.18 -28.73
CA PHE A 125 18.29 19.63 -28.81
C PHE A 125 19.67 20.06 -28.30
N ASN A 126 20.59 19.12 -28.08
CA ASN A 126 21.93 19.46 -27.60
C ASN A 126 22.65 20.41 -28.57
N GLY A 127 23.13 21.55 -28.08
CA GLY A 127 23.74 22.60 -28.92
C GLY A 127 22.78 23.41 -29.81
N CYS A 128 21.48 23.06 -29.84
CA CYS A 128 20.47 23.83 -30.57
C CYS A 128 20.29 25.20 -29.93
N ARG A 129 20.29 26.28 -30.73
CA ARG A 129 20.12 27.65 -30.22
C ARG A 129 18.71 28.21 -30.32
N ALA A 130 17.83 27.54 -31.07
CA ALA A 130 16.44 27.93 -31.20
C ALA A 130 15.73 27.93 -29.84
N LYS A 131 14.90 28.95 -29.60
CA LYS A 131 14.09 29.09 -28.38
C LYS A 131 12.58 29.05 -28.65
N LYS A 132 12.17 29.08 -29.92
CA LYS A 132 10.75 29.09 -30.34
C LYS A 132 10.36 27.71 -30.85
N PHE A 133 9.24 27.20 -30.35
CA PHE A 133 8.72 25.88 -30.67
C PHE A 133 7.24 25.99 -31.02
N ILE A 134 6.82 25.32 -32.10
CA ILE A 134 5.43 25.25 -32.55
C ILE A 134 5.03 23.78 -32.80
N ASN A 135 3.73 23.52 -32.88
CA ASN A 135 3.15 22.18 -33.13
C ASN A 135 3.61 21.11 -32.12
N THR A 136 3.71 21.48 -30.84
CA THR A 136 4.19 20.61 -29.77
C THR A 136 3.11 19.77 -29.10
N ALA A 137 1.83 20.00 -29.42
CA ALA A 137 0.69 19.38 -28.75
C ALA A 137 0.62 17.86 -28.97
N ASP A 138 1.10 17.37 -30.11
CA ASP A 138 1.05 15.95 -30.49
C ASP A 138 2.21 15.12 -29.92
N ILE A 139 3.14 15.75 -29.17
CA ILE A 139 4.27 15.04 -28.59
C ILE A 139 3.77 14.15 -27.45
N LYS A 140 4.01 12.84 -27.60
CA LYS A 140 3.53 11.81 -26.66
C LYS A 140 4.60 11.39 -25.67
N VAL A 141 5.87 11.42 -26.10
CA VAL A 141 7.00 10.94 -25.30
C VAL A 141 8.19 11.88 -25.48
N CYS A 142 8.78 12.31 -24.37
CA CYS A 142 10.05 13.02 -24.37
C CYS A 142 11.02 12.29 -23.44
N SER A 143 12.18 11.91 -23.98
CA SER A 143 13.21 11.22 -23.20
C SER A 143 13.86 12.16 -22.20
N GLU A 144 14.34 11.63 -21.08
CA GLU A 144 15.22 12.36 -20.16
C GLU A 144 16.37 13.03 -20.94
N LYS A 145 16.77 14.23 -20.52
CA LYS A 145 17.85 15.03 -21.16
C LYS A 145 17.61 15.42 -22.62
N ALA A 146 16.40 15.33 -23.16
CA ALA A 146 16.11 15.77 -24.54
C ALA A 146 16.57 17.21 -24.83
N PHE A 147 16.44 18.11 -23.85
CA PHE A 147 16.80 19.52 -23.94
C PHE A 147 18.17 19.88 -23.33
N ALA A 148 18.96 18.89 -22.89
CA ALA A 148 20.25 19.14 -22.26
C ALA A 148 21.21 19.92 -23.18
N ASP A 149 21.87 20.94 -22.62
CA ASP A 149 22.74 21.92 -23.29
C ASP A 149 22.12 22.69 -24.48
N SER A 150 20.79 22.70 -24.62
CA SER A 150 20.10 23.60 -25.53
C SER A 150 20.12 25.04 -25.02
N ALA A 151 20.03 26.03 -25.91
CA ALA A 151 19.92 27.43 -25.49
C ALA A 151 18.60 27.75 -24.77
N LEU A 152 17.60 26.87 -24.84
CA LEU A 152 16.36 26.99 -24.09
C LEU A 152 16.59 26.94 -22.57
N LEU A 153 17.58 26.17 -22.12
CA LEU A 153 17.94 26.02 -20.71
C LEU A 153 18.98 27.04 -20.21
N LYS A 154 19.54 27.87 -21.11
CA LYS A 154 20.56 28.89 -20.78
C LYS A 154 19.89 30.23 -20.48
N ASP A 155 20.35 30.90 -19.42
CA ASP A 155 20.02 32.29 -19.07
C ASP A 155 18.52 32.59 -19.06
N ASN A 156 17.73 31.78 -18.36
CA ASN A 156 16.29 32.01 -18.20
C ASN A 156 15.95 32.34 -16.73
N PRO A 157 15.60 33.59 -16.40
CA PRO A 157 15.24 34.00 -15.05
C PRO A 157 13.79 33.59 -14.67
N GLN A 158 13.04 32.98 -15.61
CA GLN A 158 11.65 32.61 -15.37
C GLN A 158 11.57 31.37 -14.45
N PRO A 159 10.56 31.31 -13.57
CA PRO A 159 10.35 30.17 -12.68
C PRO A 159 10.01 28.88 -13.42
N ILE A 160 9.57 28.98 -14.68
CA ILE A 160 9.31 27.85 -15.58
C ILE A 160 9.93 28.09 -16.95
N ILE A 161 10.37 27.02 -17.59
CA ILE A 161 10.87 27.02 -18.97
C ILE A 161 10.01 26.05 -19.78
N THR A 162 9.52 26.51 -20.93
CA THR A 162 8.62 25.74 -21.80
C THR A 162 9.10 25.69 -23.24
N ALA A 163 8.88 24.57 -23.91
CA ALA A 163 8.97 24.43 -25.36
C ALA A 163 7.56 24.20 -25.92
N GLY A 164 6.87 25.28 -26.29
CA GLY A 164 5.43 25.23 -26.60
C GLY A 164 4.64 24.72 -25.40
N SER A 165 3.87 23.65 -25.60
CA SER A 165 3.07 22.95 -24.58
C SER A 165 3.87 21.98 -23.68
N ILE A 166 5.19 21.92 -23.83
CA ILE A 166 6.07 21.05 -23.03
C ILE A 166 6.68 21.86 -21.89
N LEU A 167 6.46 21.46 -20.64
CA LEU A 167 7.17 21.99 -19.49
C LEU A 167 8.55 21.32 -19.40
N VAL A 168 9.60 22.12 -19.63
CA VAL A 168 10.98 21.62 -19.78
C VAL A 168 11.77 21.69 -18.48
N LYS A 169 11.62 22.78 -17.72
CA LYS A 169 12.30 22.98 -16.44
C LYS A 169 11.46 23.87 -15.53
N ILE A 170 11.63 23.70 -14.22
CA ILE A 170 11.14 24.62 -13.19
C ILE A 170 12.33 25.10 -12.34
N ALA A 171 12.19 26.25 -11.69
CA ALA A 171 13.11 26.70 -10.66
C ALA A 171 13.00 25.78 -9.44
N GLU A 172 14.14 25.28 -8.96
CA GLU A 172 14.20 24.24 -7.92
C GLU A 172 14.00 24.80 -6.50
N ASP A 173 14.14 26.10 -6.32
CA ASP A 173 14.05 26.84 -5.06
C ASP A 173 12.92 27.89 -5.06
N ALA A 174 11.99 27.78 -6.01
CA ALA A 174 10.87 28.71 -6.09
C ALA A 174 9.89 28.54 -4.91
N ASP A 175 9.49 29.68 -4.33
CA ASP A 175 8.39 29.71 -3.36
C ASP A 175 7.08 29.24 -3.99
N GLU A 176 6.84 29.59 -5.25
CA GLU A 176 5.60 29.27 -5.95
C GLU A 176 5.84 29.01 -7.44
N ILE A 177 5.31 27.89 -7.94
CA ILE A 177 5.26 27.58 -9.37
C ILE A 177 3.81 27.55 -9.83
N LYS A 178 3.49 28.37 -10.84
CA LYS A 178 2.19 28.35 -11.52
C LYS A 178 2.30 27.63 -12.85
N ILE A 179 1.52 26.57 -13.03
CA ILE A 179 1.45 25.81 -14.27
C ILE A 179 0.41 26.45 -15.20
N PRO A 180 0.79 26.81 -16.44
CA PRO A 180 -0.16 27.28 -17.45
C PRO A 180 -1.08 26.17 -17.99
N GLU A 181 -2.32 26.52 -18.36
CA GLU A 181 -3.34 25.61 -18.92
C GLU A 181 -2.95 24.92 -20.23
N TYR A 182 -2.10 25.55 -21.05
CA TYR A 182 -1.70 25.01 -22.35
C TYR A 182 -0.65 23.89 -22.25
N ILE A 183 -0.16 23.56 -21.05
CA ILE A 183 0.87 22.54 -20.85
C ILE A 183 0.24 21.15 -20.97
N THR A 184 0.66 20.41 -21.99
CA THR A 184 0.17 19.04 -22.26
C THR A 184 1.16 17.96 -21.85
N MET A 185 2.43 18.32 -21.63
CA MET A 185 3.49 17.38 -21.27
C MET A 185 4.48 17.99 -20.28
N VAL A 186 4.95 17.17 -19.35
CA VAL A 186 5.99 17.52 -18.38
C VAL A 186 7.20 16.65 -18.62
N MET A 187 8.39 17.24 -18.66
CA MET A 187 9.62 16.48 -18.78
C MET A 187 9.81 15.53 -17.59
N PRO A 188 10.23 14.27 -17.84
CA PRO A 188 10.44 13.28 -16.78
C PRO A 188 11.55 13.65 -15.79
N ASP A 189 12.40 14.63 -16.12
CA ASP A 189 13.49 15.14 -15.27
C ASP A 189 13.00 16.12 -14.19
N ILE A 190 11.78 16.65 -14.30
CA ILE A 190 11.25 17.65 -13.37
C ILE A 190 10.87 16.99 -12.04
N ARG A 191 11.21 17.65 -10.94
CA ARG A 191 10.87 17.25 -9.56
C ARG A 191 10.24 18.43 -8.85
N PHE A 192 9.15 18.20 -8.12
CA PHE A 192 8.40 19.25 -7.43
C PHE A 192 8.65 19.28 -5.91
N ARG A 193 9.45 18.36 -5.37
CA ARG A 193 9.65 18.23 -3.92
C ARG A 193 10.33 19.42 -3.23
N ASN A 194 11.07 20.24 -3.97
CA ASN A 194 11.86 21.33 -3.40
C ASN A 194 11.13 22.69 -3.43
N ILE A 195 10.01 22.81 -4.17
CA ILE A 195 9.23 24.04 -4.20
C ILE A 195 8.23 24.05 -3.04
N ARG A 196 7.85 25.26 -2.58
CA ARG A 196 6.91 25.39 -1.45
C ARG A 196 5.45 25.25 -1.89
N LYS A 197 5.08 25.81 -3.05
CA LYS A 197 3.70 25.81 -3.55
C LYS A 197 3.62 25.53 -5.05
N LEU A 198 2.70 24.64 -5.44
CA LEU A 198 2.37 24.36 -6.84
C LEU A 198 0.93 24.78 -7.13
N CYS A 199 0.75 25.70 -8.08
CA CYS A 199 -0.57 26.11 -8.56
C CYS A 199 -0.87 25.42 -9.90
N LEU A 200 -1.93 24.63 -9.92
CA LEU A 200 -2.42 23.89 -11.07
C LEU A 200 -3.68 24.57 -11.64
N PRO A 201 -3.92 24.48 -12.96
CA PRO A 201 -5.19 24.91 -13.53
C PRO A 201 -6.37 24.10 -12.99
N ASP A 202 -6.24 22.79 -12.96
CA ASP A 202 -7.19 21.84 -12.38
C ASP A 202 -6.48 20.53 -12.03
N LEU A 203 -7.19 19.58 -11.39
CA LEU A 203 -6.62 18.29 -10.98
C LEU A 203 -6.58 17.22 -12.08
N THR A 204 -7.21 17.47 -13.23
CA THR A 204 -7.13 16.63 -14.43
C THR A 204 -5.93 16.96 -15.30
N HIS A 205 -5.24 18.08 -15.02
CA HIS A 205 -4.09 18.56 -15.75
C HIS A 205 -2.95 17.51 -15.81
N PRO A 206 -2.26 17.30 -16.95
CA PRO A 206 -1.23 16.26 -17.10
C PRO A 206 -0.06 16.31 -16.10
N VAL A 207 0.14 17.45 -15.45
CA VAL A 207 1.11 17.61 -14.37
C VAL A 207 0.73 16.77 -13.15
N THR A 208 -0.56 16.56 -12.85
CA THR A 208 -1.02 15.84 -11.65
C THR A 208 -0.59 14.38 -11.64
N THR A 209 -0.54 13.73 -12.81
CA THR A 209 -0.04 12.36 -12.97
C THR A 209 1.49 12.30 -12.93
N THR A 210 2.17 13.41 -13.24
CA THR A 210 3.64 13.49 -13.29
C THR A 210 4.25 13.85 -11.93
N VAL A 211 3.54 14.60 -11.10
CA VAL A 211 3.89 14.79 -9.68
C VAL A 211 3.83 13.40 -9.04
N ARG A 212 4.97 12.71 -9.02
CA ARG A 212 5.10 11.36 -8.45
C ARG A 212 4.60 11.40 -7.03
N MET A 213 3.97 10.30 -6.59
CA MET A 213 3.23 10.29 -5.34
C MET A 213 4.02 10.83 -4.13
N ASP A 214 5.34 10.63 -4.08
CA ASP A 214 6.22 11.04 -2.98
C ASP A 214 6.99 12.36 -3.24
N ASP A 215 6.82 13.01 -4.40
CA ASP A 215 7.53 14.25 -4.80
C ASP A 215 6.60 15.50 -4.79
N ALA A 216 5.40 15.40 -4.21
CA ALA A 216 4.47 16.52 -4.15
C ALA A 216 4.98 17.61 -3.18
N PRO A 217 4.87 18.90 -3.54
CA PRO A 217 5.20 20.00 -2.64
C PRO A 217 4.21 20.07 -1.47
N PRO A 218 4.56 20.75 -0.37
CA PRO A 218 3.72 20.80 0.82
C PRO A 218 2.38 21.51 0.59
N VAL A 219 2.31 22.45 -0.37
CA VAL A 219 1.08 23.17 -0.72
C VAL A 219 0.73 22.96 -2.19
N ILE A 220 -0.51 22.53 -2.46
CA ILE A 220 -1.05 22.44 -3.82
C ILE A 220 -2.29 23.31 -3.92
N ALA A 221 -2.28 24.27 -4.84
CA ALA A 221 -3.41 25.11 -5.17
C ALA A 221 -4.00 24.74 -6.53
N PHE A 222 -5.32 24.76 -6.68
CA PHE A 222 -5.97 24.49 -7.97
C PHE A 222 -7.31 25.21 -8.10
N LYS A 223 -7.76 25.47 -9.34
CA LYS A 223 -9.06 26.14 -9.56
C LYS A 223 -10.22 25.23 -9.21
N ASN A 224 -11.29 25.85 -8.74
CA ASN A 224 -12.55 25.21 -8.38
C ASN A 224 -13.40 24.84 -9.60
N SER A 225 -12.80 24.15 -10.58
CA SER A 225 -13.39 23.92 -11.91
C SER A 225 -13.70 22.44 -12.19
N CYS A 226 -13.33 21.52 -11.30
CA CYS A 226 -13.54 20.09 -11.47
C CYS A 226 -14.17 19.44 -10.24
N GLU A 227 -14.90 18.34 -10.45
CA GLU A 227 -15.30 17.46 -9.36
C GLU A 227 -14.07 16.77 -8.74
N LEU A 228 -14.03 16.71 -7.41
CA LEU A 228 -12.97 16.04 -6.68
C LEU A 228 -13.24 14.54 -6.67
N HIS A 229 -12.80 13.84 -7.72
CA HIS A 229 -12.71 12.38 -7.72
C HIS A 229 -11.40 11.91 -7.06
N ASP A 230 -11.08 10.61 -7.11
CA ASP A 230 -9.91 9.93 -6.49
C ASP A 230 -8.51 10.57 -6.73
N PHE A 231 -8.42 11.63 -7.55
CA PHE A 231 -7.20 12.40 -7.84
C PHE A 231 -6.45 12.85 -6.59
N CYS A 232 -7.14 13.16 -5.49
CA CYS A 232 -6.46 13.61 -4.26
C CYS A 232 -5.71 12.49 -3.51
N MET A 233 -5.85 11.22 -3.90
CA MET A 233 -5.09 10.11 -3.29
C MET A 233 -3.63 10.03 -3.75
N THR A 234 -3.22 10.84 -4.74
CA THR A 234 -1.87 10.75 -5.32
C THR A 234 -0.82 11.58 -4.58
N PHE A 235 -1.18 12.72 -3.98
CA PHE A 235 -0.20 13.64 -3.37
C PHE A 235 0.16 13.27 -1.92
N LYS A 236 0.99 12.24 -1.73
CA LYS A 236 1.27 11.68 -0.40
C LYS A 236 1.99 12.63 0.55
N THR A 237 2.86 13.50 0.02
CA THR A 237 3.66 14.46 0.82
C THR A 237 2.99 15.82 0.99
N CYS A 238 1.88 16.08 0.28
CA CYS A 238 1.15 17.34 0.37
C CYS A 238 0.51 17.49 1.77
N LYS A 239 0.67 18.68 2.37
CA LYS A 239 0.18 19.01 3.72
C LYS A 239 -1.04 19.92 3.71
N GLU A 240 -1.21 20.70 2.64
CA GLU A 240 -2.24 21.73 2.50
C GLU A 240 -2.75 21.82 1.06
N PHE A 241 -4.07 21.85 0.91
CA PHE A 241 -4.73 22.23 -0.34
C PHE A 241 -5.24 23.66 -0.29
N GLU A 242 -5.10 24.39 -1.39
CA GLU A 242 -5.75 25.68 -1.59
C GLU A 242 -6.71 25.62 -2.78
N ILE A 243 -7.88 26.23 -2.65
CA ILE A 243 -8.89 26.31 -3.71
C ILE A 243 -8.89 27.73 -4.27
N ILE A 244 -8.72 27.86 -5.58
CA ILE A 244 -8.71 29.13 -6.30
C ILE A 244 -10.09 29.38 -6.92
N GLY A 245 -10.75 30.45 -6.49
CA GLY A 245 -12.06 30.88 -6.99
C GLY A 245 -13.24 30.22 -6.28
N ASP A 246 -14.43 30.77 -6.53
CA ASP A 246 -15.69 30.26 -5.98
C ASP A 246 -16.19 29.04 -6.75
N GLY A 247 -16.96 28.18 -6.10
CA GLY A 247 -17.48 26.94 -6.71
C GLY A 247 -18.01 25.96 -5.67
N ALA A 248 -17.91 24.67 -5.96
CA ALA A 248 -18.49 23.61 -5.13
C ALA A 248 -17.70 23.35 -3.84
N TYR A 249 -16.42 23.72 -3.81
CA TYR A 249 -15.50 23.44 -2.70
C TYR A 249 -14.87 24.70 -2.12
N LYS A 250 -14.34 24.59 -0.91
CA LYS A 250 -13.41 25.59 -0.34
C LYS A 250 -12.39 24.91 0.56
N SER A 251 -11.26 25.59 0.77
CA SER A 251 -10.24 25.13 1.72
C SER A 251 -10.34 25.88 3.03
N VAL A 252 -10.30 25.14 4.14
CA VAL A 252 -10.17 25.70 5.50
C VAL A 252 -8.97 25.02 6.16
N ASP A 253 -8.01 25.82 6.59
CA ASP A 253 -6.72 25.38 7.13
C ASP A 253 -5.99 24.35 6.25
N GLY A 254 -6.17 24.37 4.92
CA GLY A 254 -5.54 23.42 4.01
C GLY A 254 -6.31 22.10 3.81
N ILE A 255 -7.49 21.94 4.40
CA ILE A 255 -8.40 20.80 4.23
C ILE A 255 -9.57 21.23 3.34
N ILE A 256 -9.99 20.36 2.42
CA ILE A 256 -11.07 20.66 1.48
C ILE A 256 -12.42 20.26 2.06
N TYR A 257 -13.36 21.20 2.01
CA TYR A 257 -14.76 21.04 2.39
C TYR A 257 -15.68 21.39 1.21
N SER A 258 -16.94 20.96 1.28
CA SER A 258 -18.00 21.54 0.46
C SER A 258 -18.16 23.04 0.74
N ALA A 259 -18.67 23.80 -0.22
CA ALA A 259 -18.82 25.25 -0.10
C ALA A 259 -19.65 25.67 1.13
N ASP A 260 -20.63 24.85 1.51
CA ASP A 260 -21.51 25.03 2.68
C ASP A 260 -20.92 24.51 4.00
N MET A 261 -19.71 23.92 4.00
CA MET A 261 -19.05 23.25 5.14
C MET A 261 -19.74 21.99 5.69
N SER A 262 -20.78 21.48 5.03
CA SER A 262 -21.48 20.29 5.53
C SER A 262 -20.70 18.99 5.32
N ILE A 263 -19.76 18.95 4.37
CA ILE A 263 -18.98 17.76 4.03
C ILE A 263 -17.49 18.06 4.10
N LEU A 264 -16.73 17.27 4.87
CA LEU A 264 -15.27 17.22 4.77
C LEU A 264 -14.92 16.30 3.60
N VAL A 265 -14.41 16.88 2.52
CA VAL A 265 -14.20 16.20 1.25
C VAL A 265 -12.83 15.53 1.21
N LYS A 266 -11.76 16.24 1.60
CA LYS A 266 -10.41 15.68 1.57
C LYS A 266 -9.44 16.36 2.52
N CYS A 267 -8.75 15.54 3.30
CA CYS A 267 -7.54 15.92 4.02
C CYS A 267 -6.29 15.54 3.20
N PRO A 268 -5.28 16.42 3.10
CA PRO A 268 -3.97 16.07 2.54
C PRO A 268 -3.34 14.88 3.26
N ALA A 269 -2.75 13.95 2.51
CA ALA A 269 -2.18 12.72 3.06
C ALA A 269 -0.91 12.98 3.91
N GLY A 270 -0.13 14.01 3.56
CA GLY A 270 1.07 14.42 4.29
C GLY A 270 0.77 15.31 5.49
N ARG A 271 -0.51 15.65 5.75
CA ARG A 271 -0.91 16.39 6.94
C ARG A 271 -0.67 15.55 8.19
N GLU A 272 -0.13 16.18 9.22
CA GLU A 272 0.29 15.54 10.47
C GLU A 272 -0.40 16.22 11.67
N GLY A 273 -0.33 15.57 12.83
CA GLY A 273 -0.85 16.12 14.08
C GLY A 273 -2.34 15.89 14.30
N LYS A 274 -2.93 16.72 15.18
CA LYS A 274 -4.34 16.67 15.58
C LYS A 274 -5.21 17.47 14.62
N ILE A 275 -6.30 16.88 14.17
CA ILE A 275 -7.33 17.53 13.37
C ILE A 275 -8.61 17.66 14.20
N VAL A 276 -9.09 18.90 14.36
CA VAL A 276 -10.41 19.18 14.92
C VAL A 276 -11.34 19.50 13.75
N ILE A 277 -12.31 18.63 13.50
CA ILE A 277 -13.26 18.85 12.41
C ILE A 277 -14.29 19.90 12.89
N PRO A 278 -14.52 21.00 12.13
CA PRO A 278 -15.40 22.08 12.56
C PRO A 278 -16.86 21.65 12.78
N ASP A 279 -17.54 22.33 13.70
CA ASP A 279 -18.99 22.21 13.88
C ASP A 279 -19.74 22.56 12.57
N GLY A 280 -20.83 21.84 12.32
CA GLY A 280 -21.62 21.96 11.10
C GLY A 280 -21.25 20.94 10.03
N VAL A 281 -20.08 20.29 10.13
CA VAL A 281 -19.75 19.13 9.28
C VAL A 281 -20.65 17.96 9.68
N VAL A 282 -21.39 17.42 8.71
CA VAL A 282 -22.38 16.36 8.86
C VAL A 282 -21.87 15.04 8.27
N GLU A 283 -20.99 15.10 7.27
CA GLU A 283 -20.40 13.94 6.60
C GLU A 283 -18.88 14.09 6.41
N ILE A 284 -18.16 12.99 6.59
CA ILE A 284 -16.78 12.83 6.10
C ILE A 284 -16.86 11.96 4.85
N ALA A 285 -16.44 12.50 3.70
CA ALA A 285 -16.55 11.83 2.41
C ALA A 285 -15.73 10.52 2.35
N PRO A 286 -16.07 9.60 1.42
CA PRO A 286 -15.28 8.40 1.18
C PRO A 286 -13.79 8.70 0.95
N GLY A 287 -12.92 7.98 1.65
CA GLY A 287 -11.46 8.15 1.53
C GLY A 287 -10.90 9.52 1.93
N ALA A 288 -11.67 10.39 2.60
CA ALA A 288 -11.26 11.77 2.89
C ALA A 288 -9.92 11.87 3.63
N PHE A 289 -9.63 10.96 4.56
CA PHE A 289 -8.37 10.83 5.30
C PHE A 289 -7.57 9.58 4.92
N SER A 290 -7.96 8.82 3.89
CA SER A 290 -7.26 7.58 3.55
C SER A 290 -5.75 7.82 3.33
N ASN A 291 -4.92 6.97 3.95
CA ASN A 291 -3.46 7.06 3.98
C ASN A 291 -2.87 8.34 4.61
N SER A 292 -3.65 9.08 5.40
CA SER A 292 -3.18 10.30 6.06
C SER A 292 -2.18 10.01 7.19
N CYS A 293 -1.29 10.99 7.43
CA CYS A 293 -0.29 10.98 8.49
C CYS A 293 -0.77 11.62 9.81
N ILE A 294 -2.06 11.94 9.93
CA ILE A 294 -2.65 12.48 11.16
C ILE A 294 -2.48 11.53 12.34
N GLN A 295 -2.44 12.10 13.54
CA GLN A 295 -2.22 11.38 14.81
C GLN A 295 -3.48 11.34 15.68
N GLU A 296 -4.29 12.39 15.63
CA GLU A 296 -5.55 12.49 16.36
C GLU A 296 -6.60 13.14 15.47
N VAL A 297 -7.83 12.65 15.56
CA VAL A 297 -9.00 13.32 14.97
C VAL A 297 -10.09 13.50 16.01
N VAL A 298 -10.72 14.68 16.01
CA VAL A 298 -11.86 15.02 16.86
C VAL A 298 -13.05 15.33 15.98
N PHE A 299 -14.11 14.53 16.12
CA PHE A 299 -15.36 14.69 15.39
C PHE A 299 -16.27 15.71 16.07
N PRO A 300 -17.00 16.54 15.31
CA PRO A 300 -17.99 17.44 15.87
C PRO A 300 -19.26 16.67 16.23
N ASP A 301 -20.05 17.23 17.15
CA ASP A 301 -21.35 16.66 17.51
C ASP A 301 -22.39 16.74 16.37
N SER A 302 -22.12 17.50 15.31
CA SER A 302 -22.91 17.55 14.09
C SER A 302 -22.68 16.37 13.14
N LEU A 303 -21.59 15.60 13.32
CA LEU A 303 -21.24 14.51 12.41
C LEU A 303 -22.28 13.39 12.49
N ARG A 304 -22.73 12.91 11.32
CA ARG A 304 -23.73 11.82 11.21
C ARG A 304 -23.23 10.66 10.37
N LYS A 305 -22.32 10.89 9.42
CA LYS A 305 -21.91 9.89 8.45
C LYS A 305 -20.41 9.86 8.22
N LEU A 306 -19.87 8.64 8.15
CA LEU A 306 -18.52 8.35 7.68
C LEU A 306 -18.62 7.62 6.34
N GLY A 307 -17.96 8.14 5.32
CA GLY A 307 -17.89 7.50 4.01
C GLY A 307 -16.97 6.27 4.02
N MET A 308 -17.14 5.41 3.03
CA MET A 308 -16.32 4.21 2.84
C MET A 308 -14.83 4.53 2.96
N SER A 309 -14.10 3.75 3.77
CA SER A 309 -12.65 3.91 3.93
C SER A 309 -12.19 5.31 4.35
N ALA A 310 -13.03 6.13 5.00
CA ALA A 310 -12.74 7.52 5.37
C ALA A 310 -11.35 7.71 6.02
N PHE A 311 -10.95 6.82 6.93
CA PHE A 311 -9.67 6.82 7.64
C PHE A 311 -8.82 5.58 7.34
N SER A 312 -9.06 4.87 6.23
CA SER A 312 -8.32 3.65 5.92
C SER A 312 -6.82 3.91 5.80
N PHE A 313 -6.01 3.05 6.40
CA PHE A 313 -4.56 3.09 6.41
C PHE A 313 -3.96 4.40 6.96
N CYS A 314 -4.66 5.10 7.87
CA CYS A 314 -4.04 6.15 8.69
C CYS A 314 -3.06 5.52 9.70
N LYS A 315 -1.89 5.08 9.23
CA LYS A 315 -0.92 4.30 10.01
C LYS A 315 -0.28 5.04 11.18
N ARG A 316 -0.54 6.35 11.31
CA ARG A 316 -0.10 7.19 12.43
C ARG A 316 -1.23 7.61 13.36
N LEU A 317 -2.49 7.26 13.04
CA LEU A 317 -3.63 7.61 13.87
C LEU A 317 -3.57 6.81 15.17
N GLU A 318 -3.47 7.53 16.28
CA GLU A 318 -3.36 6.99 17.63
C GLU A 318 -4.66 7.15 18.41
N ARG A 319 -5.40 8.24 18.15
CA ARG A 319 -6.62 8.60 18.89
C ARG A 319 -7.73 9.10 17.99
N VAL A 320 -8.94 8.63 18.26
CA VAL A 320 -10.19 9.11 17.64
C VAL A 320 -11.10 9.55 18.77
N ASP A 321 -11.53 10.81 18.73
CA ASP A 321 -12.64 11.30 19.54
C ASP A 321 -13.89 11.32 18.65
N PHE A 322 -14.82 10.41 18.93
CA PHE A 322 -16.00 10.18 18.09
C PHE A 322 -17.08 11.26 18.24
N GLY A 323 -16.95 12.18 19.21
CA GLY A 323 -18.00 13.14 19.56
C GLY A 323 -19.29 12.44 20.00
N ARG A 324 -20.43 13.14 19.91
CA ARG A 324 -21.75 12.64 20.34
C ARG A 324 -22.75 12.42 19.21
N GLY A 325 -22.40 12.83 17.99
CA GLY A 325 -23.33 12.87 16.85
C GLY A 325 -23.49 11.56 16.09
N LEU A 326 -22.45 10.72 16.09
CA LEU A 326 -22.34 9.55 15.22
C LEU A 326 -23.12 8.35 15.80
N LYS A 327 -24.07 7.80 15.04
CA LYS A 327 -24.84 6.61 15.43
C LYS A 327 -24.23 5.30 14.96
N GLU A 328 -23.43 5.34 13.91
CA GLU A 328 -22.88 4.15 13.27
C GLU A 328 -21.42 4.41 12.88
N ILE A 329 -20.54 3.46 13.14
CA ILE A 329 -19.14 3.53 12.68
C ILE A 329 -19.07 2.87 11.30
N GLY A 330 -19.34 3.68 10.29
CA GLY A 330 -19.65 3.24 8.93
C GLY A 330 -21.05 2.62 8.84
N ASP A 331 -21.52 2.39 7.62
CA ASP A 331 -22.79 1.71 7.34
C ASP A 331 -22.54 0.50 6.42
N TYR A 332 -23.60 -0.20 5.98
CA TYR A 332 -23.48 -1.37 5.11
C TYR A 332 -22.76 -1.07 3.78
N ASP A 333 -22.97 0.11 3.20
CA ASP A 333 -22.35 0.56 1.95
C ASP A 333 -20.98 1.23 2.20
N ASN A 334 -20.77 1.76 3.40
CA ASN A 334 -19.62 2.55 3.82
C ASN A 334 -18.78 1.85 4.88
N ASN A 335 -18.16 0.75 4.49
CA ASN A 335 -17.36 -0.12 5.35
C ASN A 335 -15.86 0.27 5.40
N ASN A 336 -15.07 -0.45 6.21
CA ASN A 336 -13.62 -0.27 6.35
C ASN A 336 -13.16 1.11 6.86
N CYS A 337 -13.99 1.84 7.60
CA CYS A 337 -13.74 3.24 7.96
C CYS A 337 -12.34 3.49 8.56
N PHE A 338 -11.85 2.65 9.47
CA PHE A 338 -10.55 2.75 10.14
C PHE A 338 -9.63 1.56 9.85
N ARG A 339 -9.85 0.83 8.75
CA ARG A 339 -9.05 -0.34 8.38
C ARG A 339 -7.56 0.00 8.36
N GLY A 340 -6.73 -0.77 9.05
CA GLY A 340 -5.27 -0.63 9.00
C GLY A 340 -4.71 0.58 9.76
N CYS A 341 -5.49 1.19 10.67
CA CYS A 341 -5.00 2.20 11.62
C CYS A 341 -4.14 1.52 12.71
N SER A 342 -2.94 1.08 12.32
CA SER A 342 -2.10 0.17 13.10
C SER A 342 -1.46 0.77 14.36
N LYS A 343 -1.70 2.06 14.66
CA LYS A 343 -1.19 2.76 15.84
C LYS A 343 -2.24 3.02 16.92
N ILE A 344 -3.52 2.77 16.64
CA ILE A 344 -4.57 2.80 17.65
C ILE A 344 -4.30 1.67 18.65
N THR A 345 -4.17 2.02 19.93
CA THR A 345 -3.89 1.05 21.01
C THR A 345 -5.11 0.78 21.89
N SER A 346 -5.99 1.77 22.02
CA SER A 346 -7.24 1.69 22.78
C SER A 346 -8.37 2.34 21.99
N LEU A 347 -9.56 1.74 22.04
CA LEU A 347 -10.80 2.33 21.54
C LEU A 347 -11.86 2.31 22.63
N ASP A 348 -12.53 3.44 22.77
CA ASP A 348 -13.73 3.62 23.58
C ASP A 348 -14.87 3.97 22.62
N ILE A 349 -15.72 2.98 22.31
CA ILE A 349 -16.82 3.15 21.36
C ILE A 349 -17.99 3.79 22.11
N PRO A 350 -18.39 5.02 21.79
CA PRO A 350 -19.28 5.81 22.64
C PRO A 350 -20.71 5.27 22.67
N GLU A 351 -21.43 5.54 23.77
CA GLU A 351 -22.76 4.97 24.10
C GLU A 351 -23.84 5.19 23.02
N GLN A 352 -23.74 6.23 22.20
CA GLN A 352 -24.73 6.49 21.17
C GLN A 352 -24.60 5.60 19.91
N VAL A 353 -23.48 4.87 19.77
CA VAL A 353 -23.20 4.03 18.60
C VAL A 353 -23.96 2.71 18.73
N THR A 354 -24.76 2.39 17.71
CA THR A 354 -25.57 1.18 17.68
C THR A 354 -25.01 0.11 16.73
N PHE A 355 -24.15 0.51 15.80
CA PHE A 355 -23.67 -0.34 14.71
C PHE A 355 -22.19 -0.09 14.37
N ILE A 356 -21.46 -1.17 14.12
CA ILE A 356 -20.07 -1.15 13.63
C ILE A 356 -20.00 -1.94 12.33
N SER A 357 -19.68 -1.24 11.23
CA SER A 357 -19.68 -1.78 9.87
C SER A 357 -18.63 -2.87 9.62
N PRO A 358 -18.76 -3.65 8.51
CA PRO A 358 -17.78 -4.66 8.16
C PRO A 358 -16.36 -4.07 8.08
N PHE A 359 -15.40 -4.80 8.64
CA PHE A 359 -13.98 -4.45 8.61
C PHE A 359 -13.62 -3.07 9.21
N ALA A 360 -14.51 -2.44 9.97
CA ALA A 360 -14.35 -1.05 10.44
C ALA A 360 -12.97 -0.77 11.05
N PHE A 361 -12.45 -1.69 11.87
CA PHE A 361 -11.14 -1.62 12.53
C PHE A 361 -10.25 -2.83 12.17
N GLN A 362 -10.50 -3.51 11.05
CA GLN A 362 -9.67 -4.62 10.60
C GLN A 362 -8.20 -4.17 10.48
N LYS A 363 -7.23 -4.99 10.89
CA LYS A 363 -5.79 -4.70 10.87
C LYS A 363 -5.36 -3.52 11.75
N CYS A 364 -6.13 -3.20 12.80
CA CYS A 364 -5.65 -2.36 13.90
C CYS A 364 -4.71 -3.18 14.82
N GLN A 365 -3.52 -3.53 14.30
CA GLN A 365 -2.60 -4.51 14.88
C GLN A 365 -1.99 -4.15 16.25
N GLN A 366 -2.25 -2.96 16.77
CA GLN A 366 -1.83 -2.54 18.11
C GLN A 366 -3.02 -2.33 19.06
N LEU A 367 -4.25 -2.49 18.59
CA LEU A 367 -5.45 -2.35 19.40
C LEU A 367 -5.51 -3.49 20.41
N LYS A 368 -5.39 -3.14 21.70
CA LYS A 368 -5.39 -4.07 22.83
C LYS A 368 -6.59 -3.89 23.73
N THR A 369 -7.02 -2.64 23.92
CA THR A 369 -8.14 -2.29 24.80
C THR A 369 -9.31 -1.83 23.97
N LEU A 370 -10.43 -2.52 24.07
CA LEU A 370 -11.69 -2.15 23.44
C LEU A 370 -12.76 -2.07 24.52
N ILE A 371 -13.40 -0.90 24.63
CA ILE A 371 -14.55 -0.67 25.49
C ILE A 371 -15.79 -0.56 24.59
N LEU A 372 -16.76 -1.42 24.86
CA LEU A 372 -18.06 -1.46 24.19
C LEU A 372 -19.12 -1.11 25.24
N HIS A 373 -19.85 -0.01 25.04
CA HIS A 373 -20.92 0.41 25.95
C HIS A 373 -22.27 -0.19 25.56
N GLU A 374 -23.22 -0.14 26.49
CA GLU A 374 -24.63 -0.47 26.22
C GLU A 374 -25.19 0.45 25.13
N GLY A 375 -26.00 -0.13 24.24
CA GLY A 375 -26.55 0.54 23.05
C GLY A 375 -26.05 -0.06 21.74
N ILE A 376 -24.87 -0.67 21.73
CA ILE A 376 -24.35 -1.39 20.56
C ILE A 376 -25.22 -2.62 20.31
N GLU A 377 -25.82 -2.70 19.12
CA GLU A 377 -26.72 -3.79 18.74
C GLU A 377 -26.04 -4.80 17.82
N CYS A 378 -25.18 -4.34 16.90
CA CYS A 378 -24.53 -5.20 15.92
C CYS A 378 -23.09 -4.77 15.60
N ILE A 379 -22.21 -5.77 15.49
CA ILE A 379 -20.81 -5.63 15.07
C ILE A 379 -20.60 -6.55 13.89
N GLU A 380 -20.27 -6.04 12.72
CA GLU A 380 -20.27 -6.81 11.48
C GLU A 380 -18.97 -7.57 11.20
N ASP A 381 -18.96 -8.30 10.08
CA ASP A 381 -17.89 -9.20 9.65
C ASP A 381 -16.50 -8.57 9.78
N SER A 382 -15.61 -9.29 10.46
CA SER A 382 -14.19 -8.95 10.60
C SER A 382 -13.93 -7.53 11.14
N ALA A 383 -14.89 -6.90 11.83
CA ALA A 383 -14.78 -5.52 12.31
C ALA A 383 -13.50 -5.27 13.13
N PHE A 384 -13.07 -6.24 13.94
CA PHE A 384 -11.83 -6.16 14.74
C PHE A 384 -10.84 -7.29 14.45
N ALA A 385 -10.92 -7.90 13.25
CA ALA A 385 -9.96 -8.93 12.84
C ALA A 385 -8.53 -8.37 12.71
N ASP A 386 -7.51 -9.20 12.94
CA ASP A 386 -6.09 -8.81 12.97
C ASP A 386 -5.79 -7.72 14.02
N SER A 387 -6.48 -7.76 15.15
CA SER A 387 -6.21 -6.90 16.33
C SER A 387 -5.47 -7.68 17.43
N LYS A 388 -5.10 -7.02 18.52
CA LYS A 388 -4.46 -7.65 19.69
C LYS A 388 -5.34 -7.57 20.93
N ILE A 389 -6.66 -7.56 20.72
CA ILE A 389 -7.64 -7.57 21.81
C ILE A 389 -7.54 -8.94 22.48
N GLU A 390 -7.07 -8.97 23.73
CA GLU A 390 -6.95 -10.23 24.47
C GLU A 390 -8.29 -10.61 25.13
N THR A 391 -8.96 -9.61 25.70
CA THR A 391 -10.24 -9.74 26.39
C THR A 391 -11.21 -8.67 25.88
N VAL A 392 -12.46 -9.06 25.63
CA VAL A 392 -13.55 -8.13 25.30
C VAL A 392 -14.77 -8.45 26.15
N GLU A 393 -15.45 -7.40 26.63
CA GLU A 393 -16.75 -7.53 27.28
C GLU A 393 -17.85 -7.12 26.30
N PHE A 394 -18.82 -8.01 26.09
CA PHE A 394 -19.97 -7.74 25.26
C PHE A 394 -21.12 -7.13 26.09
N PRO A 395 -21.64 -5.96 25.68
CA PRO A 395 -22.78 -5.35 26.35
C PRO A 395 -24.04 -6.21 26.16
N ALA A 396 -24.99 -6.11 27.10
CA ALA A 396 -26.22 -6.89 27.05
C ALA A 396 -27.09 -6.53 25.83
N SER A 397 -26.95 -5.30 25.32
CA SER A 397 -27.62 -4.83 24.10
C SER A 397 -27.15 -5.50 22.81
N LEU A 398 -25.99 -6.17 22.80
CA LEU A 398 -25.41 -6.76 21.59
C LEU A 398 -26.24 -7.96 21.12
N LYS A 399 -26.85 -7.83 19.95
CA LYS A 399 -27.76 -8.84 19.36
C LYS A 399 -27.05 -9.71 18.35
N CYS A 400 -26.17 -9.12 17.52
CA CYS A 400 -25.53 -9.83 16.43
C CYS A 400 -24.04 -9.49 16.28
N ILE A 401 -23.24 -10.50 15.94
CA ILE A 401 -21.82 -10.35 15.63
C ILE A 401 -21.52 -11.08 14.32
N GLY A 402 -20.81 -10.40 13.43
CA GLY A 402 -20.39 -10.94 12.15
C GLY A 402 -19.23 -11.92 12.26
N THR A 403 -19.05 -12.66 11.18
CA THR A 403 -18.03 -13.68 11.05
C THR A 403 -16.64 -13.08 11.22
N TYR A 404 -15.79 -13.73 12.02
CA TYR A 404 -14.40 -13.35 12.27
C TYR A 404 -14.17 -11.99 12.95
N ALA A 405 -15.20 -11.35 13.51
CA ALA A 405 -15.08 -10.03 14.12
C ALA A 405 -14.04 -9.97 15.26
N PHE A 406 -13.88 -11.04 16.05
CA PHE A 406 -13.06 -11.11 17.27
C PHE A 406 -12.12 -12.32 17.30
N LEU A 407 -11.70 -12.76 16.13
CA LEU A 407 -10.99 -14.02 15.87
C LEU A 407 -9.70 -14.24 16.68
N ASP A 408 -8.95 -13.18 16.94
CA ASP A 408 -7.70 -13.23 17.70
C ASP A 408 -7.91 -13.13 19.23
N THR A 409 -9.14 -12.88 19.66
CA THR A 409 -9.49 -12.70 21.09
C THR A 409 -9.32 -14.00 21.87
N SER A 410 -8.85 -13.90 23.11
CA SER A 410 -8.57 -15.05 23.98
C SER A 410 -9.62 -15.26 25.06
N GLN A 411 -10.32 -14.20 25.44
CA GLN A 411 -11.39 -14.20 26.45
C GLN A 411 -12.54 -13.28 26.02
N VAL A 412 -13.76 -13.77 26.15
CA VAL A 412 -14.98 -12.98 25.90
C VAL A 412 -15.86 -13.04 27.14
N VAL A 413 -16.22 -11.88 27.66
CA VAL A 413 -17.09 -11.75 28.83
C VAL A 413 -18.49 -11.39 28.36
N LEU A 414 -19.49 -12.15 28.81
CA LEU A 414 -20.85 -12.12 28.29
C LEU A 414 -21.87 -11.96 29.43
N ASN A 415 -22.88 -11.12 29.21
CA ASN A 415 -24.13 -11.13 29.99
C ASN A 415 -25.28 -11.85 29.26
N SER A 416 -25.28 -11.73 27.93
CA SER A 416 -26.20 -12.39 26.99
C SER A 416 -25.40 -13.02 25.85
N ILE A 417 -25.99 -13.97 25.14
CA ILE A 417 -25.32 -14.68 24.03
C ILE A 417 -25.83 -14.09 22.72
N PRO A 418 -25.02 -13.28 22.00
CA PRO A 418 -25.43 -12.72 20.73
C PRO A 418 -25.45 -13.80 19.63
N ALA A 419 -26.28 -13.58 18.61
CA ALA A 419 -26.22 -14.38 17.38
C ALA A 419 -24.86 -14.16 16.70
N GLY A 420 -24.27 -15.21 16.13
CA GLY A 420 -22.96 -15.13 15.47
C GLY A 420 -21.77 -15.20 16.43
N LEU A 421 -21.98 -15.48 17.73
CA LEU A 421 -20.89 -15.60 18.71
C LEU A 421 -19.82 -16.59 18.23
N VAL A 422 -20.22 -17.77 17.76
CA VAL A 422 -19.26 -18.83 17.38
C VAL A 422 -18.49 -18.42 16.13
N SER A 423 -19.18 -17.94 15.10
CA SER A 423 -18.55 -17.45 13.85
C SER A 423 -17.67 -16.23 14.05
N SER A 424 -17.91 -15.43 15.08
CA SER A 424 -17.10 -14.23 15.36
C SER A 424 -15.70 -14.52 15.92
N ILE A 425 -15.50 -15.65 16.61
CA ILE A 425 -14.26 -15.97 17.36
C ILE A 425 -13.57 -17.27 16.92
N SER A 426 -14.17 -18.04 16.02
CA SER A 426 -13.62 -19.32 15.53
C SER A 426 -13.54 -19.38 14.01
N TYR A 427 -12.53 -20.08 13.51
CA TYR A 427 -12.32 -20.38 12.09
C TYR A 427 -12.98 -21.67 11.66
N ASN A 428 -13.43 -21.71 10.41
CA ASN A 428 -14.00 -22.88 9.74
C ASN A 428 -12.97 -23.72 8.95
N ASN A 429 -11.66 -23.54 9.17
CA ASN A 429 -10.63 -24.23 8.40
C ASN A 429 -9.34 -24.40 9.22
N VAL A 430 -8.50 -25.35 8.79
CA VAL A 430 -7.15 -25.54 9.34
C VAL A 430 -6.30 -24.31 9.00
N ILE A 431 -6.02 -23.49 10.00
CA ILE A 431 -5.03 -22.43 9.88
C ILE A 431 -3.90 -22.73 10.86
N ASN A 432 -2.68 -22.78 10.32
CA ASN A 432 -1.46 -22.72 11.12
C ASN A 432 -1.35 -21.31 11.72
N THR A 433 -2.14 -21.04 12.74
CA THR A 433 -1.97 -19.85 13.56
C THR A 433 -0.85 -20.15 14.55
N CYS A 434 0.14 -19.26 14.66
CA CYS A 434 1.20 -19.35 15.66
C CYS A 434 0.70 -18.98 17.07
N THR A 435 -0.57 -19.27 17.39
CA THR A 435 -1.17 -18.94 18.68
C THR A 435 -0.94 -20.09 19.66
N THR A 436 -0.47 -19.77 20.86
CA THR A 436 -0.24 -20.76 21.93
C THR A 436 -1.52 -21.21 22.64
N LYS A 437 -2.66 -20.54 22.41
CA LYS A 437 -3.97 -20.88 22.99
C LYS A 437 -4.92 -21.25 21.85
N HIS A 438 -5.29 -22.53 21.76
CA HIS A 438 -6.13 -23.06 20.68
C HIS A 438 -7.65 -22.88 20.92
N TYR A 439 -8.03 -22.13 21.96
CA TYR A 439 -9.42 -21.91 22.35
C TYR A 439 -9.64 -20.47 22.80
N THR A 440 -10.91 -20.05 22.71
CA THR A 440 -11.43 -18.82 23.29
C THR A 440 -12.24 -19.18 24.53
N GLU A 441 -11.96 -18.50 25.64
CA GLU A 441 -12.68 -18.68 26.89
C GLU A 441 -13.89 -17.73 26.93
N LEU A 442 -15.06 -18.26 27.21
CA LEU A 442 -16.32 -17.54 27.33
C LEU A 442 -16.69 -17.46 28.81
N ILE A 443 -16.78 -16.25 29.35
CA ILE A 443 -17.04 -15.98 30.78
C ILE A 443 -18.46 -15.43 30.91
N PHE A 444 -19.36 -16.20 31.51
CA PHE A 444 -20.76 -15.83 31.70
C PHE A 444 -20.97 -15.20 33.08
N LYS A 445 -21.06 -13.87 33.15
CA LYS A 445 -21.15 -13.13 34.42
C LYS A 445 -22.37 -13.51 35.27
N SER A 446 -23.48 -13.90 34.64
CA SER A 446 -24.73 -14.16 35.35
C SER A 446 -24.67 -15.38 36.28
N ASP A 447 -23.89 -16.40 35.90
CA ASP A 447 -23.92 -17.72 36.53
C ASP A 447 -22.54 -18.22 37.00
N ASP A 448 -21.51 -17.37 36.94
CA ASP A 448 -20.09 -17.71 37.26
C ASP A 448 -19.60 -18.96 36.50
N PHE A 449 -20.01 -19.09 35.24
CA PHE A 449 -19.73 -20.24 34.38
C PHE A 449 -18.74 -19.89 33.28
N HIS A 450 -17.82 -20.81 32.97
CA HIS A 450 -16.85 -20.66 31.90
C HIS A 450 -17.05 -21.78 30.87
N ALA A 451 -17.09 -21.42 29.59
CA ALA A 451 -17.05 -22.36 28.49
C ALA A 451 -15.78 -22.13 27.65
N PHE A 452 -15.30 -23.18 26.99
CA PHE A 452 -14.11 -23.12 26.17
C PHE A 452 -14.43 -23.56 24.75
N LEU A 453 -14.32 -22.63 23.80
CA LEU A 453 -14.62 -22.87 22.39
C LEU A 453 -13.32 -23.00 21.59
N PRO A 454 -13.12 -24.07 20.80
CA PRO A 454 -11.94 -24.17 19.96
C PRO A 454 -11.88 -23.04 18.93
N LYS A 455 -10.70 -22.48 18.69
CA LYS A 455 -10.48 -21.46 17.65
C LYS A 455 -10.58 -22.01 16.24
N SER A 456 -10.44 -23.31 16.04
CA SER A 456 -10.60 -24.00 14.76
C SER A 456 -11.65 -25.08 14.91
N ILE A 457 -12.79 -24.93 14.25
CA ILE A 457 -13.93 -25.86 14.32
C ILE A 457 -14.26 -26.44 12.94
N SER A 458 -14.82 -27.66 12.92
CA SER A 458 -15.28 -28.33 11.70
C SER A 458 -16.47 -27.60 11.05
N TRP A 459 -16.88 -27.97 9.83
CA TRP A 459 -17.81 -27.18 8.97
C TRP A 459 -19.25 -27.00 9.47
N ASN A 460 -19.76 -27.97 10.22
CA ASN A 460 -21.20 -28.11 10.51
C ASN A 460 -21.78 -27.35 11.75
N PRO A 461 -21.01 -26.83 12.74
CA PRO A 461 -21.56 -26.26 13.97
C PRO A 461 -21.85 -24.74 13.92
N PHE A 462 -21.43 -23.96 12.92
CA PHE A 462 -21.71 -22.52 12.93
C PHE A 462 -23.21 -22.21 12.90
N GLU A 463 -23.94 -22.76 11.93
CA GLU A 463 -25.39 -22.55 11.84
C GLU A 463 -26.13 -23.14 13.05
N GLU A 464 -25.70 -24.29 13.57
CA GLU A 464 -26.36 -24.94 14.71
C GLU A 464 -26.21 -24.17 16.01
N TYR A 465 -25.00 -23.67 16.31
CA TYR A 465 -24.72 -22.97 17.57
C TYR A 465 -25.13 -21.49 17.49
N ASP A 466 -25.01 -20.86 16.33
CA ASP A 466 -25.48 -19.47 16.16
C ASP A 466 -27.03 -19.41 16.12
N SER A 467 -27.72 -20.48 15.67
CA SER A 467 -29.19 -20.57 15.75
C SER A 467 -29.72 -21.07 17.10
N ASN A 468 -28.89 -21.69 17.94
CA ASN A 468 -29.24 -22.09 19.30
C ASN A 468 -28.12 -21.70 20.30
N PRO A 469 -28.07 -20.41 20.68
CA PRO A 469 -26.95 -19.85 21.44
C PRO A 469 -26.74 -20.53 22.80
N GLY A 470 -27.76 -21.15 23.40
CA GLY A 470 -27.63 -21.89 24.66
C GLY A 470 -26.69 -23.09 24.59
N LYS A 471 -26.45 -23.65 23.39
CA LYS A 471 -25.53 -24.78 23.20
C LYS A 471 -24.07 -24.43 23.45
N VAL A 472 -23.69 -23.15 23.43
CA VAL A 472 -22.31 -22.75 23.80
C VAL A 472 -22.00 -22.98 25.28
N LYS A 473 -23.01 -23.32 26.11
CA LYS A 473 -22.81 -23.80 27.49
C LYS A 473 -22.58 -25.33 27.55
N ASP A 474 -22.47 -26.03 26.42
CA ASP A 474 -22.12 -27.45 26.40
C ASP A 474 -20.67 -27.66 26.84
N THR A 475 -20.49 -28.47 27.88
CA THR A 475 -19.17 -28.87 28.40
C THR A 475 -18.36 -29.76 27.44
N ALA A 476 -18.90 -30.13 26.27
CA ALA A 476 -18.23 -30.95 25.25
C ALA A 476 -17.85 -30.17 23.97
N LEU A 477 -17.80 -28.83 24.02
CA LEU A 477 -17.40 -27.98 22.88
C LEU A 477 -16.05 -28.34 22.26
N CYS A 478 -15.13 -28.96 23.02
CA CYS A 478 -13.84 -29.40 22.50
C CYS A 478 -13.98 -30.29 21.24
N ARG A 479 -15.04 -31.10 21.17
CA ARG A 479 -15.31 -32.02 20.04
C ARG A 479 -15.66 -31.32 18.74
N LEU A 480 -15.93 -30.01 18.79
CA LEU A 480 -16.13 -29.21 17.59
C LEU A 480 -14.82 -28.95 16.85
N ALA A 481 -13.69 -29.13 17.52
CA ALA A 481 -12.38 -28.85 16.97
C ALA A 481 -12.13 -29.61 15.66
N ASN A 482 -11.50 -28.94 14.70
CA ASN A 482 -11.18 -29.55 13.41
C ASN A 482 -9.90 -30.41 13.44
N GLU A 483 -9.05 -30.22 14.46
CA GLU A 483 -7.76 -30.88 14.62
C GLU A 483 -7.60 -31.42 16.05
N PRO A 484 -6.93 -32.58 16.25
CA PRO A 484 -6.75 -33.16 17.57
C PRO A 484 -6.08 -32.22 18.58
N SER A 485 -5.10 -31.43 18.15
CA SER A 485 -4.39 -30.48 19.04
C SER A 485 -5.30 -29.39 19.62
N TYR A 486 -6.29 -28.93 18.85
CA TYR A 486 -7.29 -27.96 19.30
C TYR A 486 -8.30 -28.64 20.23
N GLU A 487 -8.70 -29.88 19.92
CA GLU A 487 -9.58 -30.68 20.78
C GLU A 487 -8.92 -30.91 22.15
N TYR A 488 -7.66 -31.36 22.16
CA TYR A 488 -6.90 -31.63 23.38
C TYR A 488 -6.74 -30.39 24.25
N ASP A 489 -6.31 -29.26 23.69
CA ASP A 489 -6.10 -28.04 24.45
C ASP A 489 -7.41 -27.52 25.06
N THR A 490 -8.49 -27.54 24.26
CA THR A 490 -9.82 -27.09 24.70
C THR A 490 -10.38 -28.02 25.79
N ALA A 491 -10.29 -29.34 25.60
CA ALA A 491 -10.73 -30.33 26.58
C ALA A 491 -9.96 -30.19 27.90
N PHE A 492 -8.66 -29.91 27.82
CA PHE A 492 -7.85 -29.75 29.01
C PHE A 492 -8.20 -28.48 29.80
N ALA A 493 -8.49 -27.37 29.11
CA ALA A 493 -8.99 -26.14 29.72
C ALA A 493 -10.35 -26.35 30.40
N GLU A 494 -11.28 -27.00 29.70
CA GLU A 494 -12.60 -27.37 30.20
C GLU A 494 -12.52 -28.23 31.48
N TYR A 495 -11.69 -29.29 31.48
CA TYR A 495 -11.51 -30.13 32.67
C TYR A 495 -10.86 -29.36 33.83
N ARG A 496 -9.92 -28.46 33.54
CA ARG A 496 -9.25 -27.67 34.56
C ARG A 496 -10.26 -26.82 35.35
N TYR A 497 -11.21 -26.20 34.66
CA TYR A 497 -12.19 -25.30 35.26
C TYR A 497 -13.44 -26.04 35.76
N ASN A 498 -14.10 -26.79 34.89
CA ASN A 498 -15.43 -27.37 35.16
C ASN A 498 -15.39 -28.79 35.76
N LYS A 499 -14.22 -29.44 35.84
CA LYS A 499 -14.04 -30.80 36.37
C LYS A 499 -15.00 -31.83 35.74
N ASN A 500 -15.36 -31.64 34.47
CA ASN A 500 -16.33 -32.50 33.79
C ASN A 500 -15.82 -33.94 33.65
N GLN A 501 -16.61 -34.91 34.12
CA GLN A 501 -16.18 -36.31 34.16
C GLN A 501 -16.08 -36.97 32.78
N LYS A 502 -16.93 -36.60 31.81
CA LYS A 502 -16.84 -37.11 30.44
C LYS A 502 -15.57 -36.62 29.75
N ILE A 503 -15.18 -35.37 30.02
CA ILE A 503 -13.92 -34.80 29.52
C ILE A 503 -12.72 -35.45 30.20
N LYS A 504 -12.80 -35.72 31.52
CA LYS A 504 -11.78 -36.49 32.25
C LYS A 504 -11.52 -37.86 31.59
N GLU A 505 -12.57 -38.60 31.26
CA GLU A 505 -12.47 -39.90 30.59
C GLU A 505 -11.86 -39.79 29.19
N TYR A 506 -12.26 -38.76 28.43
CA TYR A 506 -11.67 -38.49 27.11
C TYR A 506 -10.17 -38.17 27.21
N LEU A 507 -9.76 -37.29 28.13
CA LEU A 507 -8.35 -36.93 28.32
C LEU A 507 -7.51 -38.13 28.76
N LYS A 508 -8.07 -39.00 29.62
CA LYS A 508 -7.42 -40.27 30.01
C LYS A 508 -7.20 -41.19 28.82
N LYS A 509 -8.21 -41.32 27.95
CA LYS A 509 -8.13 -42.21 26.79
C LYS A 509 -7.05 -41.77 25.78
N ASN A 510 -6.79 -40.47 25.67
CA ASN A 510 -5.85 -39.89 24.71
C ASN A 510 -4.57 -39.35 25.37
N SER A 511 -4.23 -39.82 26.58
CA SER A 511 -3.17 -39.22 27.39
C SER A 511 -1.79 -39.29 26.74
N LYS A 512 -1.50 -40.35 25.97
CA LYS A 512 -0.19 -40.53 25.30
C LYS A 512 -0.01 -39.51 24.19
N GLU A 513 -1.03 -39.36 23.34
CA GLU A 513 -1.06 -38.42 22.23
C GLU A 513 -0.96 -36.98 22.72
N ILE A 514 -1.65 -36.65 23.83
CA ILE A 514 -1.59 -35.31 24.45
C ILE A 514 -0.17 -35.03 24.98
N ILE A 515 0.46 -36.00 25.64
CA ILE A 515 1.82 -35.84 26.16
C ILE A 515 2.82 -35.64 25.02
N GLN A 516 2.74 -36.45 23.97
CA GLN A 516 3.60 -36.30 22.80
C GLN A 516 3.40 -34.92 22.14
N TRP A 517 2.15 -34.48 21.99
CA TRP A 517 1.84 -33.15 21.46
C TRP A 517 2.43 -32.02 22.31
N LEU A 518 2.36 -32.11 23.64
CA LEU A 518 2.96 -31.11 24.55
C LEU A 518 4.50 -31.12 24.49
N ILE A 519 5.11 -32.29 24.31
CA ILE A 519 6.56 -32.44 24.08
C ILE A 519 6.94 -31.75 22.76
N ASP A 520 6.21 -31.99 21.68
CA ASP A 520 6.47 -31.42 20.36
C ASP A 520 6.36 -29.88 20.37
N LEU A 521 5.44 -29.32 21.16
CA LEU A 521 5.32 -27.88 21.40
C LEU A 521 6.38 -27.31 22.35
N SER A 522 7.14 -28.16 23.04
CA SER A 522 8.02 -27.77 24.14
C SER A 522 7.30 -27.01 25.27
N ASP A 523 6.01 -27.27 25.51
CA ASP A 523 5.23 -26.64 26.59
C ASP A 523 5.37 -27.42 27.90
N GLU A 524 6.54 -27.26 28.53
CA GLU A 524 6.89 -27.94 29.78
C GLU A 524 5.91 -27.67 30.92
N LYS A 525 5.34 -26.46 30.97
CA LYS A 525 4.42 -26.05 32.05
C LYS A 525 3.10 -26.83 31.97
N ARG A 526 2.49 -26.89 30.78
CA ARG A 526 1.26 -27.67 30.58
C ARG A 526 1.52 -29.16 30.73
N LEU A 527 2.69 -29.65 30.29
CA LEU A 527 3.07 -31.06 30.44
C LEU A 527 3.17 -31.46 31.92
N ILE A 528 3.87 -30.69 32.75
CA ILE A 528 3.95 -30.95 34.19
C ILE A 528 2.56 -30.99 34.82
N TYR A 529 1.73 -30.00 34.51
CA TYR A 529 0.36 -29.94 35.04
C TYR A 529 -0.48 -31.16 34.61
N PHE A 530 -0.36 -31.58 33.34
CA PHE A 530 -1.06 -32.77 32.83
C PHE A 530 -0.61 -34.04 33.55
N LEU A 531 0.69 -34.25 33.73
CA LEU A 531 1.26 -35.40 34.45
C LEU A 531 0.79 -35.46 35.92
N GLN A 532 0.57 -34.32 36.56
CA GLN A 532 0.09 -34.22 37.94
C GLN A 532 -1.42 -34.36 38.09
N SER A 533 -2.19 -34.27 37.00
CA SER A 533 -3.65 -34.19 37.03
C SER A 533 -4.38 -35.53 37.24
N GLY A 534 -3.64 -36.64 37.38
CA GLY A 534 -4.22 -37.99 37.53
C GLY A 534 -4.89 -38.52 36.25
N LEU A 535 -4.56 -37.95 35.10
CA LEU A 535 -5.09 -38.33 33.78
C LEU A 535 -4.25 -39.41 33.08
N VAL A 536 -3.08 -39.76 33.61
CA VAL A 536 -2.18 -40.75 33.01
C VAL A 536 -2.41 -42.14 33.61
N ASP A 537 -2.54 -43.16 32.78
CA ASP A 537 -2.63 -44.55 33.24
C ASP A 537 -1.30 -44.98 33.90
N LYS A 538 -1.38 -45.65 35.05
CA LYS A 538 -0.22 -46.12 35.81
C LYS A 538 0.66 -47.06 34.99
N ASN A 539 0.07 -47.83 34.08
CA ASN A 539 0.78 -48.78 33.23
C ASN A 539 1.64 -48.09 32.16
N ASP A 540 1.32 -46.84 31.81
CA ASP A 540 1.96 -46.11 30.72
C ASP A 540 3.11 -45.20 31.19
N VAL A 541 3.25 -44.99 32.50
CA VAL A 541 4.23 -44.05 33.08
C VAL A 541 5.67 -44.36 32.69
N GLY A 542 6.05 -45.64 32.62
CA GLY A 542 7.41 -46.03 32.23
C GLY A 542 7.75 -45.58 30.81
N GLN A 543 6.84 -45.84 29.86
CA GLN A 543 7.00 -45.43 28.46
C GLN A 543 7.06 -43.89 28.33
N ILE A 544 6.19 -43.18 29.05
CA ILE A 544 6.14 -41.71 29.04
C ILE A 544 7.44 -41.11 29.57
N VAL A 545 8.02 -41.67 30.64
CA VAL A 545 9.30 -41.22 31.18
C VAL A 545 10.41 -41.37 30.15
N ASP A 546 10.47 -42.50 29.44
CA ASP A 546 11.45 -42.73 28.39
C ASP A 546 11.28 -41.74 27.23
N GLU A 547 10.04 -41.46 26.81
CA GLU A 547 9.73 -40.45 25.78
C GLU A 547 10.21 -39.04 26.21
N ILE A 548 9.93 -38.61 27.44
CA ILE A 548 10.37 -37.32 27.98
C ILE A 548 11.90 -37.23 28.02
N LEU A 549 12.59 -38.25 28.51
CA LEU A 549 14.06 -38.25 28.63
C LEU A 549 14.77 -38.23 27.27
N ASN A 550 14.13 -38.81 26.24
CA ASN A 550 14.64 -38.82 24.87
C ASN A 550 14.23 -37.58 24.05
N SER A 551 13.39 -36.70 24.60
CA SER A 551 12.97 -35.46 23.94
C SER A 551 14.03 -34.34 24.00
N ASN A 552 13.73 -33.25 23.29
CA ASN A 552 14.50 -32.00 23.27
C ASN A 552 14.11 -31.00 24.37
N LEU A 553 13.27 -31.40 25.34
CA LEU A 553 12.87 -30.53 26.45
C LEU A 553 14.07 -30.14 27.31
N GLU A 554 14.10 -28.89 27.77
CA GLU A 554 15.18 -28.33 28.59
C GLU A 554 15.22 -29.00 29.97
N ASN A 555 14.05 -29.17 30.60
CA ASN A 555 13.91 -29.68 31.97
C ASN A 555 13.46 -31.15 32.03
N LYS A 556 13.77 -31.95 31.01
CA LYS A 556 13.28 -33.34 30.87
C LYS A 556 13.46 -34.23 32.10
N SER A 557 14.58 -34.13 32.83
CA SER A 557 14.79 -34.92 34.06
C SER A 557 13.81 -34.54 35.18
N VAL A 558 13.50 -33.25 35.31
CA VAL A 558 12.52 -32.74 36.28
C VAL A 558 11.11 -33.17 35.88
N ILE A 559 10.77 -33.07 34.60
CA ILE A 559 9.46 -33.46 34.06
C ILE A 559 9.24 -34.98 34.21
N ALA A 560 10.24 -35.80 33.94
CA ALA A 560 10.20 -37.24 34.17
C ALA A 560 9.97 -37.57 35.66
N ALA A 561 10.56 -36.82 36.59
CA ALA A 561 10.31 -37.00 38.02
C ALA A 561 8.85 -36.66 38.40
N TYR A 562 8.22 -35.68 37.74
CA TYR A 562 6.79 -35.40 37.91
C TYR A 562 5.90 -36.55 37.42
N ALA A 563 6.23 -37.17 36.27
CA ALA A 563 5.51 -38.36 35.79
C ALA A 563 5.57 -39.52 36.80
N LEU A 564 6.75 -39.77 37.38
CA LEU A 564 6.94 -40.79 38.41
C LEU A 564 6.21 -40.48 39.73
N ASN A 565 6.18 -39.20 40.15
CA ASN A 565 5.54 -38.77 41.39
C ASN A 565 4.01 -38.62 41.28
N GLY A 566 3.47 -38.36 40.09
CA GLY A 566 2.02 -38.28 39.85
C GLY A 566 1.27 -39.55 40.31
N GLN A 567 1.96 -40.70 40.37
CA GLN A 567 1.45 -41.96 40.89
C GLN A 567 1.15 -41.95 42.41
N LYS A 568 1.72 -41.03 43.19
CA LYS A 568 1.57 -40.98 44.67
C LYS A 568 0.41 -40.11 45.15
N THR A 569 -0.25 -39.37 44.26
CA THR A 569 -1.11 -38.23 44.63
C THR A 569 -2.62 -38.47 44.60
N GLU A 570 -3.10 -39.72 44.40
CA GLU A 570 -4.52 -40.09 44.52
C GLU A 570 -5.13 -39.83 45.92
N GLN A 571 -4.39 -39.26 46.89
CA GLN A 571 -4.84 -38.94 48.25
C GLN A 571 -4.80 -37.45 48.65
N LYS A 572 -4.52 -36.49 47.75
CA LYS A 572 -4.55 -35.06 48.09
C LYS A 572 -5.13 -34.19 46.96
N GLU A 573 -6.45 -34.26 46.76
CA GLU A 573 -7.14 -33.40 45.79
C GLU A 573 -7.47 -31.97 46.32
N GLU A 574 -7.04 -31.55 47.52
CA GLU A 574 -7.55 -30.29 48.10
C GLU A 574 -6.60 -29.06 48.15
N ASN A 575 -5.33 -29.09 47.74
CA ASN A 575 -4.41 -27.98 48.06
C ASN A 575 -3.55 -27.38 46.95
N ILE A 576 -3.94 -27.46 45.67
CA ILE A 576 -3.22 -26.75 44.58
C ILE A 576 -4.08 -25.63 43.97
N ALA A 577 -4.77 -24.87 44.83
CA ALA A 577 -5.55 -23.70 44.43
C ALA A 577 -4.85 -22.36 44.71
N PHE A 578 -3.64 -22.34 45.29
CA PHE A 578 -2.94 -21.08 45.59
C PHE A 578 -1.44 -21.23 45.34
N ALA A 579 -0.99 -20.98 44.10
CA ALA A 579 0.33 -20.47 43.74
C ALA A 579 0.54 -20.49 42.21
N LEU A 580 -0.30 -19.74 41.50
CA LEU A 580 -0.05 -19.07 40.21
C LEU A 580 -0.94 -17.82 40.22
#